data_AF-A0A4Q2ZDB0-F1
#
_entry.id   AF-A0A4Q2ZDB0-F1
#
_cell.length_a   1.000
_cell.length_b   1.000
_cell.length_c   1.000
_cell.angle_alpha   90.00
_cell.angle_beta   90.00
_cell.angle_gamma   90.00
#
_symmetry.space_group_name_H-M   'P 1'
#
loop_
_entity.id
_entity.type
_entity.pdbx_description
1 polymer ?
#
loop_
_entity_poly.entity_id
_entity_poly.type
_entity_poly.pdbx_seq_one_letter_code
_entity_poly.pdbx_strand_id
1 'polypeptide(L)'
;MKYLIPVIVAACSAGETHAVSLISLNFSGSMSAIEQQTFIDAADFWNSVITGYDLFTDDQGFPKPHSLEITASIPYIDGPGGVLGSAGWTDYAYYDNDPLTPNPTIALFYATEGIMEFDSADVAAMVGNNTFYSVVLHEMAHVLGIGTLWTGNNNVNGTTYQLYDNGSGQYTGPNALAAWQSEFNQPGATFVPVELGGGPGTANGHWNENDSGIGLTGFTSNISNMDFANELMTGWASSTFFLSTVTLGGLDDIGYVVDYSKAGVINHTVVPEASATLICLLGAGLVGRRRR
;
A
#
# COMPACT_ATOMS: atom_id res chain seq x y z
N MET A 1 -10.87 -55.44 -22.15
CA MET A 1 -10.98 -53.97 -22.24
C MET A 1 -11.03 -53.41 -20.83
N LYS A 2 -9.97 -52.71 -20.38
CA LYS A 2 -9.90 -52.07 -19.06
C LYS A 2 -10.42 -50.63 -19.21
N TYR A 3 -11.48 -50.28 -18.48
CA TYR A 3 -11.99 -48.91 -18.42
C TYR A 3 -11.19 -48.13 -17.39
N LEU A 4 -10.48 -47.09 -17.83
CA LEU A 4 -9.82 -46.10 -16.98
C LEU A 4 -10.82 -44.96 -16.72
N ILE A 5 -11.18 -44.74 -15.47
CA ILE A 5 -11.94 -43.56 -15.01
C ILE A 5 -10.91 -42.49 -14.62
N PRO A 6 -10.90 -41.31 -15.24
CA PRO A 6 -10.03 -40.24 -14.78
C PRO A 6 -10.65 -39.63 -13.52
N VAL A 7 -9.95 -39.78 -12.39
CA VAL A 7 -10.22 -39.04 -11.15
C VAL A 7 -9.54 -37.69 -11.32
N ILE A 8 -10.32 -36.63 -11.49
CA ILE A 8 -9.82 -35.26 -11.41
C ILE A 8 -9.71 -34.95 -9.91
N VAL A 9 -8.49 -34.94 -9.40
CA VAL A 9 -8.19 -34.43 -8.06
C VAL A 9 -8.13 -32.91 -8.17
N ALA A 10 -9.16 -32.22 -7.67
CA ALA A 10 -9.08 -30.80 -7.42
C ALA A 10 -8.15 -30.60 -6.21
N ALA A 11 -6.91 -30.18 -6.46
CA ALA A 11 -6.02 -29.73 -5.42
C ALA A 11 -6.51 -28.34 -4.98
N CYS A 12 -7.24 -28.30 -3.86
CA CYS A 12 -7.50 -27.06 -3.15
C CYS A 12 -6.20 -26.69 -2.43
N SER A 13 -5.43 -25.75 -2.98
CA SER A 13 -4.35 -25.12 -2.23
C SER A 13 -5.00 -24.27 -1.14
N ALA A 14 -4.99 -24.76 0.10
CA ALA A 14 -5.22 -23.90 1.24
C ALA A 14 -4.12 -22.84 1.23
N GLY A 15 -4.50 -21.58 1.00
CA GLY A 15 -3.59 -20.45 1.16
C GLY A 15 -2.98 -20.49 2.56
N GLU A 16 -1.73 -20.06 2.66
CA GLU A 16 -1.08 -19.92 3.95
C GLU A 16 -1.95 -19.00 4.82
N THR A 17 -2.39 -19.50 5.97
CA THR A 17 -3.13 -18.69 6.93
C THR A 17 -2.14 -17.71 7.53
N HIS A 18 -2.08 -16.51 6.95
CA HIS A 18 -1.45 -15.37 7.60
C HIS A 18 -2.14 -15.14 8.95
N ALA A 19 -1.34 -14.89 9.99
CA ALA A 19 -1.85 -14.27 11.21
C ALA A 19 -2.66 -13.02 10.81
N VAL A 20 -3.84 -12.84 11.41
CA VAL A 20 -4.85 -11.78 11.19
C VAL A 20 -4.44 -10.70 10.17
N SER A 21 -5.14 -10.65 9.02
CA SER A 21 -5.02 -9.57 8.02
C SER A 21 -5.03 -8.21 8.70
N LEU A 22 -3.99 -7.40 8.49
CA LEU A 22 -3.86 -6.06 9.05
C LEU A 22 -4.96 -5.15 8.51
N ILE A 23 -5.17 -5.21 7.18
CA ILE A 23 -6.08 -4.34 6.46
C ILE A 23 -7.40 -5.07 6.21
N SER A 24 -8.51 -4.41 6.54
CA SER A 24 -9.87 -4.77 6.15
C SER A 24 -10.48 -3.67 5.30
N LEU A 25 -11.38 -4.05 4.38
CA LEU A 25 -12.00 -3.13 3.44
C LEU A 25 -13.51 -3.06 3.62
N ASN A 26 -14.02 -1.84 3.58
CA ASN A 26 -15.43 -1.52 3.40
C ASN A 26 -15.62 -0.77 2.08
N PHE A 27 -16.68 -1.09 1.34
CA PHE A 27 -17.01 -0.39 0.09
C PHE A 27 -18.25 0.46 0.27
N SER A 28 -18.15 1.73 -0.13
CA SER A 28 -19.27 2.67 -0.13
C SER A 28 -19.64 3.07 -1.56
N GLY A 29 -20.94 3.18 -1.84
CA GLY A 29 -21.45 3.55 -3.15
C GLY A 29 -21.49 2.40 -4.15
N SER A 30 -21.57 2.74 -5.44
CA SER A 30 -21.61 1.75 -6.53
C SER A 30 -20.20 1.53 -7.08
N MET A 31 -19.76 0.28 -7.11
CA MET A 31 -18.51 -0.14 -7.75
C MET A 31 -18.72 -1.40 -8.57
N SER A 32 -18.00 -1.51 -9.69
CA SER A 32 -17.93 -2.74 -10.46
C SER A 32 -17.15 -3.83 -9.73
N ALA A 33 -17.31 -5.09 -10.15
CA ALA A 33 -16.56 -6.21 -9.56
C ALA A 33 -15.04 -6.09 -9.81
N ILE A 34 -14.63 -5.49 -10.93
CA ILE A 34 -13.23 -5.25 -11.27
C ILE A 34 -12.64 -4.19 -10.32
N GLU A 35 -13.39 -3.13 -10.04
CA GLU A 35 -12.97 -2.09 -9.10
C GLU A 35 -12.80 -2.67 -7.70
N GLN A 36 -13.81 -3.37 -7.17
CA GLN A 36 -13.74 -4.01 -5.84
C GLN A 36 -12.57 -5.00 -5.74
N GLN A 37 -12.37 -5.84 -6.77
CA GLN A 37 -11.25 -6.77 -6.80
C GLN A 37 -9.90 -6.06 -6.78
N THR A 38 -9.78 -4.91 -7.47
CA THR A 38 -8.53 -4.13 -7.47
C THR A 38 -8.16 -3.64 -6.07
N PHE A 39 -9.15 -3.18 -5.29
CA PHE A 39 -8.94 -2.81 -3.88
C PHE A 39 -8.53 -4.00 -3.03
N ILE A 40 -9.21 -5.14 -3.20
CA ILE A 40 -8.90 -6.38 -2.46
C ILE A 40 -7.47 -6.82 -2.77
N ASP A 41 -7.08 -6.88 -4.04
CA ASP A 41 -5.74 -7.26 -4.46
C ASP A 41 -4.67 -6.32 -3.87
N ALA A 42 -4.96 -5.02 -3.79
CA ALA A 42 -4.06 -4.04 -3.20
C ALA A 42 -3.91 -4.22 -1.68
N ALA A 43 -5.01 -4.50 -0.97
CA ALA A 43 -4.97 -4.83 0.45
C ALA A 43 -4.19 -6.12 0.71
N ASP A 44 -4.44 -7.17 -0.10
CA ASP A 44 -3.70 -8.43 -0.01
C ASP A 44 -2.20 -8.24 -0.26
N PHE A 45 -1.84 -7.37 -1.22
CA PHE A 45 -0.45 -7.02 -1.46
C PHE A 45 0.19 -6.38 -0.22
N TRP A 46 -0.42 -5.34 0.35
CA TRP A 46 0.10 -4.68 1.55
C TRP A 46 0.12 -5.60 2.78
N ASN A 47 -0.88 -6.47 2.95
CA ASN A 47 -0.87 -7.53 3.98
C ASN A 47 0.27 -8.53 3.76
N SER A 48 0.74 -8.73 2.53
CA SER A 48 1.91 -9.56 2.23
C SER A 48 3.25 -8.83 2.44
N VAL A 49 3.24 -7.50 2.41
CA VAL A 49 4.40 -6.63 2.66
C VAL A 49 4.60 -6.43 4.16
N ILE A 50 3.52 -6.15 4.89
CA ILE A 50 3.54 -5.87 6.32
C ILE A 50 3.29 -7.17 7.08
N THR A 51 4.38 -7.71 7.63
CA THR A 51 4.38 -9.00 8.33
C THR A 51 4.18 -8.87 9.84
N GLY A 52 4.15 -7.64 10.34
CA GLY A 52 3.92 -7.30 11.73
C GLY A 52 4.02 -5.80 11.98
N TYR A 53 3.97 -5.41 13.25
CA TYR A 53 4.16 -4.05 13.72
C TYR A 53 4.80 -4.09 15.10
N ASP A 54 5.48 -3.02 15.45
CA ASP A 54 6.08 -2.82 16.76
C ASP A 54 5.00 -2.44 17.79
N LEU A 55 5.23 -2.86 19.04
CA LEU A 55 4.39 -2.59 20.21
C LEU A 55 3.00 -3.24 20.17
N PHE A 56 2.59 -3.81 21.30
CA PHE A 56 1.31 -4.53 21.41
C PHE A 56 0.47 -4.03 22.59
N THR A 57 0.84 -2.90 23.19
CA THR A 57 0.19 -2.35 24.38
C THR A 57 -0.22 -0.90 24.18
N ASP A 58 -1.39 -0.54 24.71
CA ASP A 58 -1.85 0.85 24.80
C ASP A 58 -1.12 1.66 25.88
N ASP A 59 -1.47 2.94 26.01
CA ASP A 59 -0.96 3.88 27.01
C ASP A 59 -1.35 3.53 28.46
N GLN A 60 -2.07 2.42 28.68
CA GLN A 60 -2.34 1.86 30.00
C GLN A 60 -1.71 0.48 30.20
N GLY A 61 -0.95 -0.02 29.22
CA GLY A 61 -0.25 -1.31 29.28
C GLY A 61 -1.13 -2.53 29.00
N PHE A 62 -2.34 -2.34 28.47
CA PHE A 62 -3.19 -3.46 28.07
C PHE A 62 -2.88 -3.90 26.64
N PRO A 63 -2.94 -5.22 26.34
CA PRO A 63 -2.79 -5.71 24.98
C PRO A 63 -3.80 -5.06 24.03
N LYS A 64 -3.28 -4.37 23.02
CA LYS A 64 -4.06 -3.72 21.97
C LYS A 64 -3.51 -4.16 20.62
N PRO A 65 -4.08 -5.20 20.00
CA PRO A 65 -3.74 -5.56 18.64
C PRO A 65 -4.08 -4.40 17.70
N HIS A 66 -3.22 -4.14 16.74
CA HIS A 66 -3.44 -3.19 15.68
C HIS A 66 -4.14 -3.85 14.47
N SER A 67 -5.14 -3.16 13.95
CA SER A 67 -5.85 -3.43 12.70
C SER A 67 -6.21 -2.10 12.04
N LEU A 68 -6.42 -2.11 10.73
CA LEU A 68 -6.78 -0.96 9.92
C LEU A 68 -8.01 -1.26 9.07
N GLU A 69 -9.10 -0.52 9.31
CA GLU A 69 -10.31 -0.54 8.47
C GLU A 69 -10.27 0.59 7.45
N ILE A 70 -10.37 0.28 6.15
CA ILE A 70 -10.36 1.30 5.08
C ILE A 70 -11.70 1.29 4.35
N THR A 71 -12.34 2.46 4.27
CA THR A 71 -13.53 2.65 3.43
C THR A 71 -13.14 3.21 2.07
N ALA A 72 -13.33 2.41 1.02
CA ALA A 72 -13.11 2.83 -0.36
C ALA A 72 -14.42 3.29 -1.02
N SER A 73 -14.35 4.34 -1.85
CA SER A 73 -15.45 4.81 -2.69
C SER A 73 -14.96 5.39 -4.02
N ILE A 74 -15.87 5.50 -5.01
CA ILE A 74 -15.58 6.09 -6.34
C ILE A 74 -16.60 7.21 -6.63
N PRO A 75 -16.51 8.37 -5.94
CA PRO A 75 -17.38 9.50 -6.19
C PRO A 75 -16.93 10.27 -7.44
N TYR A 76 -17.74 11.24 -7.87
CA TYR A 76 -17.24 12.30 -8.76
C TYR A 76 -16.44 13.31 -7.93
N ILE A 77 -15.23 13.68 -8.36
CA ILE A 77 -14.35 14.63 -7.65
C ILE A 77 -14.24 15.94 -8.44
N ASP A 78 -13.51 15.95 -9.55
CA ASP A 78 -13.23 17.17 -10.33
C ASP A 78 -13.33 16.96 -11.86
N GLY A 79 -13.53 15.74 -12.34
CA GLY A 79 -13.68 15.41 -13.75
C GLY A 79 -12.45 14.70 -14.30
N PRO A 80 -12.26 14.64 -15.63
CA PRO A 80 -11.12 13.93 -16.19
C PRO A 80 -9.78 14.62 -15.91
N GLY A 81 -8.84 13.90 -15.30
CA GLY A 81 -7.53 14.39 -14.87
C GLY A 81 -7.61 15.33 -13.67
N GLY A 82 -6.46 15.71 -13.12
CA GLY A 82 -6.44 16.39 -11.82
C GLY A 82 -6.29 15.35 -10.71
N VAL A 83 -7.28 15.23 -9.83
CA VAL A 83 -7.24 14.28 -8.71
C VAL A 83 -7.69 12.89 -9.17
N LEU A 84 -6.73 11.98 -9.36
CA LEU A 84 -7.03 10.59 -9.71
C LEU A 84 -7.60 9.80 -8.51
N GLY A 85 -7.06 10.09 -7.33
CA GLY A 85 -7.37 9.47 -6.06
C GLY A 85 -6.94 10.37 -4.91
N SER A 86 -7.50 10.13 -3.74
CA SER A 86 -7.10 10.77 -2.49
C SER A 86 -7.40 9.85 -1.33
N ALA A 87 -6.46 9.73 -0.41
CA ALA A 87 -6.60 8.90 0.76
C ALA A 87 -5.84 9.41 1.98
N GLY A 88 -6.27 8.91 3.13
CA GLY A 88 -5.62 9.17 4.40
C GLY A 88 -6.32 8.45 5.54
N TRP A 89 -5.64 8.43 6.68
CA TRP A 89 -6.24 7.95 7.92
C TRP A 89 -7.30 8.94 8.42
N THR A 90 -8.32 8.40 9.08
CA THR A 90 -9.40 9.17 9.74
C THR A 90 -9.41 8.98 11.25
N ASP A 91 -8.81 7.89 11.73
CA ASP A 91 -8.56 7.65 13.14
C ASP A 91 -7.22 6.93 13.33
N TYR A 92 -6.65 7.03 14.53
CA TYR A 92 -5.38 6.40 14.86
C TYR A 92 -5.35 5.92 16.30
N ALA A 93 -4.46 4.96 16.56
CA ALA A 93 -4.13 4.50 17.89
C ALA A 93 -2.68 4.86 18.22
N TYR A 94 -2.49 5.32 19.46
CA TYR A 94 -1.19 5.51 20.08
C TYR A 94 -0.74 4.23 20.78
N TYR A 95 0.55 3.95 20.67
CA TYR A 95 1.25 2.83 21.28
C TYR A 95 2.56 3.32 21.85
N ASP A 96 2.93 2.84 23.03
CA ASP A 96 4.24 3.09 23.59
C ASP A 96 4.83 1.87 24.30
N ASN A 97 6.12 1.97 24.61
CA ASN A 97 6.87 0.89 25.25
C ASN A 97 7.02 1.05 26.77
N ASP A 98 6.49 2.11 27.36
CA ASP A 98 6.51 2.33 28.80
C ASP A 98 5.27 3.12 29.27
N PRO A 99 4.08 2.50 29.19
CA PRO A 99 2.81 3.20 29.36
C PRO A 99 2.56 3.61 30.83
N LEU A 100 3.38 3.11 31.75
CA LEU A 100 3.26 3.38 33.17
C LEU A 100 4.17 4.52 33.63
N THR A 101 4.99 5.09 32.75
CA THR A 101 5.81 6.27 33.03
C THR A 101 5.54 7.40 32.03
N PRO A 102 5.74 8.68 32.41
CA PRO A 102 5.39 9.80 31.54
C PRO A 102 6.36 10.04 30.38
N ASN A 103 7.40 9.21 30.21
CA ASN A 103 8.44 9.40 29.21
C ASN A 103 8.80 8.07 28.52
N PRO A 104 7.92 7.54 27.66
CA PRO A 104 8.26 6.36 26.89
C PRO A 104 9.45 6.64 25.97
N THR A 105 10.23 5.60 25.70
CA THR A 105 11.40 5.68 24.80
C THR A 105 11.01 5.39 23.35
N ILE A 106 9.84 4.77 23.13
CA ILE A 106 9.21 4.59 21.83
C ILE A 106 7.74 4.95 21.98
N ALA A 107 7.27 5.85 21.13
CA ALA A 107 5.88 6.20 20.94
C ALA A 107 5.57 6.18 19.45
N LEU A 108 4.53 5.46 19.08
CA LEU A 108 4.11 5.21 17.70
C LEU A 108 2.61 5.44 17.54
N PHE A 109 2.24 5.93 16.37
CA PHE A 109 0.88 6.14 15.92
C PHE A 109 0.63 5.27 14.69
N TYR A 110 -0.39 4.42 14.76
CA TYR A 110 -0.86 3.66 13.61
C TYR A 110 -2.30 4.03 13.27
N ALA A 111 -2.60 4.18 11.99
CA ALA A 111 -3.94 4.44 11.49
C ALA A 111 -4.88 3.27 11.80
N THR A 112 -6.01 3.49 12.47
CA THR A 112 -7.00 2.43 12.74
C THR A 112 -8.19 2.48 11.78
N GLU A 113 -8.45 3.66 11.22
CA GLU A 113 -9.47 3.87 10.20
C GLU A 113 -8.91 4.75 9.09
N GLY A 114 -9.38 4.56 7.86
CA GLY A 114 -9.06 5.42 6.75
C GLY A 114 -10.12 5.45 5.66
N ILE A 115 -9.99 6.43 4.77
CA ILE A 115 -10.84 6.61 3.61
C ILE A 115 -9.95 6.68 2.36
N MET A 116 -10.42 6.07 1.27
CA MET A 116 -9.88 6.28 -0.07
C MET A 116 -11.01 6.62 -1.04
N GLU A 117 -10.83 7.67 -1.82
CA GLU A 117 -11.77 8.11 -2.85
C GLU A 117 -11.05 8.24 -4.20
N PHE A 118 -11.66 7.74 -5.28
CA PHE A 118 -11.10 7.80 -6.64
C PHE A 118 -12.10 8.46 -7.57
N ASP A 119 -11.65 9.37 -8.45
CA ASP A 119 -12.59 10.05 -9.34
C ASP A 119 -13.19 9.07 -10.35
N SER A 120 -14.51 8.90 -10.25
CA SER A 120 -15.33 8.17 -11.22
C SER A 120 -15.11 8.58 -12.68
N ALA A 121 -14.67 9.82 -12.93
CA ALA A 121 -14.34 10.32 -14.26
C ALA A 121 -13.04 9.71 -14.85
N ASP A 122 -12.13 9.25 -13.99
CA ASP A 122 -10.80 8.76 -14.38
C ASP A 122 -10.64 7.25 -14.23
N VAL A 123 -11.41 6.59 -13.35
CA VAL A 123 -11.27 5.14 -13.09
C VAL A 123 -11.31 4.30 -14.36
N ALA A 124 -12.24 4.58 -15.29
CA ALA A 124 -12.34 3.82 -16.53
C ALA A 124 -11.06 3.93 -17.40
N ALA A 125 -10.45 5.12 -17.44
CA ALA A 125 -9.20 5.34 -18.16
C ALA A 125 -8.02 4.66 -17.45
N MET A 126 -7.95 4.73 -16.12
CA MET A 126 -6.92 4.06 -15.33
C MET A 126 -6.99 2.53 -15.46
N VAL A 127 -8.19 1.95 -15.47
CA VAL A 127 -8.40 0.52 -15.72
C VAL A 127 -7.94 0.16 -17.14
N GLY A 128 -8.33 0.96 -18.14
CA GLY A 128 -7.93 0.74 -19.53
C GLY A 128 -6.41 0.84 -19.76
N ASN A 129 -5.73 1.68 -18.99
CA ASN A 129 -4.29 1.91 -19.05
C ASN A 129 -3.47 1.02 -18.09
N ASN A 130 -4.13 0.13 -17.33
CA ASN A 130 -3.48 -0.73 -16.32
C ASN A 130 -2.72 0.04 -15.23
N THR A 131 -3.19 1.24 -14.86
CA THR A 131 -2.62 2.06 -13.78
C THR A 131 -3.47 2.07 -12.52
N PHE A 132 -4.75 1.68 -12.61
CA PHE A 132 -5.68 1.79 -11.48
C PHE A 132 -5.19 1.07 -10.22
N TYR A 133 -4.69 -0.16 -10.37
CA TYR A 133 -4.12 -0.92 -9.25
C TYR A 133 -2.97 -0.19 -8.56
N SER A 134 -2.05 0.41 -9.32
CA SER A 134 -0.91 1.14 -8.75
C SER A 134 -1.34 2.40 -8.03
N VAL A 135 -2.33 3.14 -8.54
CA VAL A 135 -2.89 4.30 -7.84
C VAL A 135 -3.61 3.84 -6.56
N VAL A 136 -4.33 2.71 -6.59
CA VAL A 136 -4.94 2.13 -5.38
C VAL A 136 -3.89 1.74 -4.34
N LEU A 137 -2.78 1.13 -4.76
CA LEU A 137 -1.66 0.82 -3.87
C LEU A 137 -1.06 2.09 -3.23
N HIS A 138 -0.87 3.14 -4.03
CA HIS A 138 -0.35 4.43 -3.60
C HIS A 138 -1.24 5.06 -2.53
N GLU A 139 -2.54 5.21 -2.81
CA GLU A 139 -3.49 5.78 -1.85
C GLU A 139 -3.57 4.95 -0.57
N MET A 140 -3.51 3.62 -0.67
CA MET A 140 -3.51 2.77 0.53
C MET A 140 -2.25 2.94 1.38
N ALA A 141 -1.10 3.25 0.78
CA ALA A 141 0.12 3.60 1.52
C ALA A 141 -0.01 4.92 2.29
N HIS A 142 -0.75 5.90 1.75
CA HIS A 142 -1.09 7.12 2.49
C HIS A 142 -1.98 6.85 3.70
N VAL A 143 -2.92 5.91 3.61
CA VAL A 143 -3.69 5.46 4.78
C VAL A 143 -2.79 4.79 5.81
N LEU A 144 -1.86 3.94 5.36
CA LEU A 144 -0.92 3.23 6.24
C LEU A 144 0.04 4.18 6.98
N GLY A 145 0.30 5.37 6.45
CA GLY A 145 1.06 6.42 7.14
C GLY A 145 2.16 7.09 6.32
N ILE A 146 2.44 6.63 5.09
CA ILE A 146 3.44 7.26 4.23
C ILE A 146 2.97 8.66 3.87
N GLY A 147 3.77 9.67 4.20
CA GLY A 147 3.44 11.08 4.00
C GLY A 147 2.45 11.67 5.02
N THR A 148 1.62 10.84 5.65
CA THR A 148 0.52 11.30 6.52
C THR A 148 0.80 11.13 8.03
N LEU A 149 1.72 10.24 8.41
CA LEU A 149 2.12 10.00 9.81
C LEU A 149 3.59 10.30 10.09
N TRP A 150 4.35 10.81 9.11
CA TRP A 150 5.78 11.11 9.25
C TRP A 150 6.11 12.15 10.33
N THR A 151 5.24 13.13 10.57
CA THR A 151 5.47 14.17 11.60
C THR A 151 5.03 13.72 13.00
N GLY A 152 4.09 12.78 13.06
CA GLY A 152 3.58 12.22 14.32
C GLY A 152 4.46 11.10 14.87
N ASN A 153 5.05 10.30 13.98
CA ASN A 153 5.97 9.24 14.35
C ASN A 153 7.41 9.76 14.40
N ASN A 154 8.09 9.44 15.50
CA ASN A 154 9.44 9.91 15.73
C ASN A 154 10.34 8.90 16.43
N ASN A 155 9.95 7.62 16.52
CA ASN A 155 10.71 6.61 17.26
C ASN A 155 10.73 5.28 16.52
N VAL A 156 11.92 4.81 16.16
CA VAL A 156 12.11 3.51 15.51
C VAL A 156 13.20 2.79 16.29
N ASN A 157 12.95 1.53 16.67
CA ASN A 157 13.95 0.69 17.34
C ASN A 157 14.56 1.32 18.62
N GLY A 158 13.78 2.08 19.40
CA GLY A 158 14.23 2.62 20.69
C GLY A 158 15.05 3.91 20.60
N THR A 159 15.15 4.53 19.43
CA THR A 159 15.80 5.84 19.25
C THR A 159 14.82 6.85 18.67
N THR A 160 14.79 8.03 19.28
CA THR A 160 13.99 9.15 18.77
C THR A 160 14.64 9.78 17.55
N TYR A 161 14.05 9.54 16.39
CA TYR A 161 14.36 10.18 15.12
C TYR A 161 13.16 10.99 14.69
N GLN A 162 13.31 12.30 14.61
CA GLN A 162 12.35 13.10 13.88
C GLN A 162 12.40 12.66 12.41
N LEU A 163 11.32 12.06 11.91
CA LEU A 163 11.32 11.49 10.56
C LEU A 163 11.16 12.59 9.51
N TYR A 164 10.28 13.57 9.77
CA TYR A 164 10.02 14.65 8.84
C TYR A 164 9.55 15.92 9.56
N ASP A 165 9.92 17.07 8.98
CA ASP A 165 9.42 18.39 9.34
C ASP A 165 8.69 19.00 8.15
N ASN A 166 7.45 19.45 8.34
CA ASN A 166 6.67 20.01 7.25
C ASN A 166 7.38 21.20 6.60
N GLY A 167 7.61 21.12 5.29
CA GLY A 167 8.36 22.11 4.50
C GLY A 167 9.88 21.93 4.50
N SER A 168 10.43 20.90 5.15
CA SER A 168 11.88 20.66 5.16
C SER A 168 12.40 20.10 3.83
N GLY A 169 11.56 19.32 3.13
CA GLY A 169 11.95 18.53 1.95
C GLY A 169 12.92 17.39 2.29
N GLN A 170 13.10 17.06 3.57
CA GLN A 170 14.14 16.17 4.07
C GLN A 170 13.53 15.14 5.02
N TYR A 171 13.32 13.92 4.52
CA TYR A 171 12.95 12.77 5.35
C TYR A 171 14.20 12.10 5.92
N THR A 172 14.28 11.98 7.24
CA THR A 172 15.47 11.54 7.98
C THR A 172 15.31 10.20 8.70
N GLY A 173 14.24 9.46 8.39
CA GLY A 173 14.06 8.10 8.89
C GLY A 173 15.24 7.18 8.49
N PRO A 174 15.82 6.42 9.44
CA PRO A 174 17.05 5.69 9.22
C PRO A 174 16.91 4.55 8.21
N ASN A 175 15.78 3.84 8.17
CA ASN A 175 15.58 2.71 7.26
C ASN A 175 15.36 3.20 5.83
N ALA A 176 14.49 4.19 5.61
CA ALA A 176 14.29 4.78 4.29
C ALA A 176 15.57 5.44 3.76
N LEU A 177 16.34 6.11 4.63
CA LEU A 177 17.63 6.70 4.25
C LEU A 177 18.65 5.65 3.85
N ALA A 178 18.79 4.55 4.61
CA ALA A 178 19.69 3.46 4.26
C ALA A 178 19.29 2.82 2.92
N ALA A 179 17.99 2.63 2.69
CA ALA A 179 17.45 2.18 1.42
C ALA A 179 17.78 3.14 0.27
N TRP A 180 17.61 4.44 0.47
CA TRP A 180 17.94 5.47 -0.53
C TRP A 180 19.42 5.48 -0.90
N GLN A 181 20.29 5.40 0.12
CA GLN A 181 21.75 5.32 -0.07
C GLN A 181 22.14 4.08 -0.89
N SER A 182 21.48 2.94 -0.65
CA SER A 182 21.78 1.66 -1.28
C SER A 182 21.14 1.48 -2.66
N GLU A 183 19.82 1.61 -2.79
CA GLU A 183 19.07 1.32 -4.01
C GLU A 183 19.38 2.34 -5.12
N PHE A 184 19.54 3.62 -4.76
CA PHE A 184 19.76 4.72 -5.71
C PHE A 184 21.21 5.21 -5.74
N ASN A 185 22.13 4.46 -5.12
CA ASN A 185 23.58 4.74 -5.09
C ASN A 185 23.89 6.17 -4.60
N GLN A 186 23.29 6.55 -3.48
CA GLN A 186 23.45 7.87 -2.83
C GLN A 186 24.20 7.78 -1.49
N PRO A 187 25.43 7.22 -1.42
CA PRO A 187 26.07 6.86 -0.14
C PRO A 187 26.39 8.05 0.79
N GLY A 188 26.36 9.29 0.27
CA GLY A 188 26.58 10.51 1.06
C GLY A 188 25.30 11.24 1.46
N ALA A 189 24.12 10.73 1.10
CA ALA A 189 22.85 11.36 1.45
C ALA A 189 22.62 11.32 2.96
N THR A 190 22.08 12.40 3.52
CA THR A 190 21.69 12.49 4.92
C THR A 190 20.17 12.52 5.11
N PHE A 191 19.40 12.49 4.02
CA PHE A 191 17.94 12.44 3.98
C PHE A 191 17.47 11.87 2.64
N VAL A 192 16.22 11.44 2.59
CA VAL A 192 15.47 11.15 1.37
C VAL A 192 14.73 12.43 0.94
N PRO A 193 14.86 12.88 -0.32
CA PRO A 193 14.15 14.07 -0.81
C PRO A 193 12.63 13.89 -0.78
N VAL A 194 11.93 14.87 -0.20
CA VAL A 194 10.45 14.94 -0.14
C VAL A 194 9.96 16.08 -1.02
N GLU A 195 8.88 15.84 -1.75
CA GLU A 195 8.26 16.79 -2.67
C GLU A 195 7.80 18.06 -1.94
N LEU A 196 8.04 19.24 -2.53
CA LEU A 196 7.61 20.54 -1.99
C LEU A 196 6.74 21.34 -2.98
N GLY A 197 6.70 20.93 -4.24
CA GLY A 197 5.87 21.47 -5.31
C GLY A 197 4.54 20.73 -5.46
N GLY A 198 3.88 20.89 -6.62
CA GLY A 198 2.58 20.28 -6.92
C GLY A 198 1.36 20.81 -6.15
N GLY A 199 1.55 21.51 -5.03
CA GLY A 199 0.47 22.07 -4.20
C GLY A 199 0.16 21.20 -2.98
N PRO A 200 -0.87 21.54 -2.18
CA PRO A 200 -1.12 20.90 -0.88
C PRO A 200 -1.43 19.40 -0.92
N GLY A 201 -1.94 18.90 -2.06
CA GLY A 201 -2.19 17.46 -2.25
C GLY A 201 -0.95 16.66 -2.64
N THR A 202 0.19 17.32 -2.89
CA THR A 202 1.43 16.68 -3.35
C THR A 202 2.59 16.98 -2.41
N ALA A 203 2.82 18.25 -2.10
CA ALA A 203 3.92 18.66 -1.23
C ALA A 203 3.82 17.99 0.15
N ASN A 204 4.96 17.57 0.70
CA ASN A 204 5.14 16.99 2.02
C ASN A 204 4.59 15.58 2.24
N GLY A 205 3.84 15.03 1.27
CA GLY A 205 3.29 13.67 1.34
C GLY A 205 4.01 12.65 0.47
N HIS A 206 4.88 13.10 -0.43
CA HIS A 206 5.43 12.28 -1.52
C HIS A 206 6.95 12.35 -1.57
N TRP A 207 7.57 11.32 -2.12
CA TRP A 207 8.97 11.41 -2.50
C TRP A 207 9.14 12.42 -3.64
N ASN A 208 10.23 13.17 -3.61
CA ASN A 208 10.46 14.24 -4.57
C ASN A 208 10.70 13.67 -5.98
N GLU A 209 9.96 14.19 -6.95
CA GLU A 209 10.25 14.01 -8.37
C GLU A 209 10.33 15.36 -9.10
N ASN A 210 10.20 15.38 -10.43
CA ASN A 210 10.14 16.65 -11.15
C ASN A 210 8.73 17.21 -11.08
N ASP A 211 8.63 18.51 -10.77
CA ASP A 211 7.35 19.23 -10.81
C ASP A 211 6.57 18.94 -12.09
N SER A 212 5.28 18.65 -11.93
CA SER A 212 4.35 18.22 -13.00
C SER A 212 4.54 16.79 -13.51
N GLY A 213 5.41 15.97 -12.89
CA GLY A 213 5.69 14.59 -13.31
C GLY A 213 6.40 14.49 -14.66
N ILE A 214 7.05 15.58 -15.11
CA ILE A 214 7.69 15.64 -16.43
C ILE A 214 9.19 15.44 -16.31
N GLY A 215 9.67 14.34 -16.90
CA GLY A 215 11.09 14.04 -17.01
C GLY A 215 11.62 13.17 -15.89
N LEU A 216 12.85 12.71 -16.04
CA LEU A 216 13.52 11.80 -15.10
C LEU A 216 14.15 12.58 -13.94
N THR A 217 14.13 12.00 -12.75
CA THR A 217 14.86 12.52 -11.59
C THR A 217 16.38 12.35 -11.74
N GLY A 218 16.81 11.35 -12.53
CA GLY A 218 18.21 10.97 -12.68
C GLY A 218 18.69 9.96 -11.63
N PHE A 219 17.81 9.51 -10.74
CA PHE A 219 18.10 8.46 -9.76
C PHE A 219 17.50 7.14 -10.25
N THR A 220 18.34 6.19 -10.62
CA THR A 220 17.89 4.88 -11.12
C THR A 220 18.02 3.83 -10.03
N SER A 221 16.93 3.11 -9.75
CA SER A 221 16.92 1.97 -8.83
C SER A 221 17.79 0.84 -9.38
N ASN A 222 18.69 0.31 -8.56
CA ASN A 222 19.47 -0.88 -8.89
C ASN A 222 18.68 -2.20 -8.74
N ILE A 223 17.42 -2.14 -8.29
CA ILE A 223 16.51 -3.28 -8.16
C ILE A 223 15.56 -3.36 -9.37
N SER A 224 14.82 -2.28 -9.65
CA SER A 224 13.83 -2.24 -10.74
C SER A 224 14.43 -1.82 -12.08
N ASN A 225 15.62 -1.19 -12.06
CA ASN A 225 16.23 -0.54 -13.23
C ASN A 225 15.32 0.56 -13.84
N MET A 226 14.50 1.20 -12.99
CA MET A 226 13.63 2.32 -13.34
C MET A 226 14.09 3.60 -12.65
N ASP A 227 13.74 4.75 -13.23
CA ASP A 227 14.01 6.05 -12.61
C ASP A 227 13.06 6.29 -11.44
N PHE A 228 13.50 7.01 -10.41
CA PHE A 228 12.72 7.32 -9.21
C PHE A 228 11.43 8.09 -9.52
N ALA A 229 11.31 8.77 -10.67
CA ALA A 229 10.04 9.34 -11.17
C ALA A 229 8.92 8.28 -11.39
N ASN A 230 9.26 6.99 -11.40
CA ASN A 230 8.31 5.89 -11.51
C ASN A 230 8.04 5.20 -10.15
N GLU A 231 8.58 5.72 -9.06
CA GLU A 231 8.40 5.11 -7.75
C GLU A 231 6.95 5.31 -7.27
N LEU A 232 6.39 4.30 -6.61
CA LEU A 232 4.99 4.23 -6.22
C LEU A 232 4.49 5.49 -5.51
N MET A 233 5.29 6.10 -4.64
CA MET A 233 4.93 7.20 -3.74
C MET A 233 5.48 8.57 -4.18
N THR A 234 5.82 8.73 -5.46
CA THR A 234 6.01 10.08 -6.02
C THR A 234 4.66 10.74 -6.34
N GLY A 235 4.67 12.06 -6.51
CA GLY A 235 3.47 12.90 -6.57
C GLY A 235 2.66 12.83 -7.86
N TRP A 236 3.19 12.25 -8.93
CA TRP A 236 2.53 12.19 -10.22
C TRP A 236 2.48 10.76 -10.76
N ALA A 237 1.27 10.33 -11.15
CA ALA A 237 1.06 9.01 -11.68
C ALA A 237 1.87 8.75 -12.96
N SER A 238 2.65 7.68 -12.94
CA SER A 238 3.42 7.18 -14.08
C SER A 238 2.64 6.19 -14.94
N SER A 239 3.17 5.85 -16.12
CA SER A 239 2.62 4.75 -16.94
C SER A 239 3.04 3.35 -16.43
N THR A 240 4.12 3.30 -15.67
CA THR A 240 4.69 2.11 -15.03
C THR A 240 5.16 2.49 -13.64
N PHE A 241 4.93 1.62 -12.67
CA PHE A 241 5.26 1.88 -11.27
C PHE A 241 6.19 0.80 -10.73
N PHE A 242 7.00 1.16 -9.75
CA PHE A 242 7.72 0.19 -8.93
C PHE A 242 7.65 0.59 -7.45
N LEU A 243 7.64 -0.40 -6.58
CA LEU A 243 7.77 -0.19 -5.14
C LEU A 243 9.27 -0.21 -4.80
N SER A 244 9.78 0.88 -4.25
CA SER A 244 11.18 0.93 -3.80
C SER A 244 11.35 0.39 -2.39
N THR A 245 12.58 0.01 -2.05
CA THR A 245 12.97 -0.23 -0.66
C THR A 245 12.92 1.03 0.19
N VAL A 246 12.88 2.22 -0.42
CA VAL A 246 12.73 3.51 0.28
C VAL A 246 11.34 3.66 0.87
N THR A 247 10.29 3.38 0.09
CA THR A 247 8.90 3.36 0.58
C THR A 247 8.71 2.28 1.65
N LEU A 248 9.30 1.09 1.45
CA LEU A 248 9.29 0.03 2.46
C LEU A 248 10.01 0.45 3.75
N GLY A 249 11.16 1.12 3.62
CA GLY A 249 11.87 1.72 4.74
C GLY A 249 11.10 2.81 5.45
N GLY A 250 10.29 3.60 4.72
CA GLY A 250 9.39 4.58 5.32
C GLY A 250 8.28 3.95 6.17
N LEU A 251 7.81 2.74 5.82
CA LEU A 251 6.87 1.97 6.63
C LEU A 251 7.56 1.39 7.87
N ASP A 252 8.77 0.87 7.72
CA ASP A 252 9.63 0.39 8.82
C ASP A 252 9.92 1.52 9.82
N ASP A 253 10.21 2.71 9.30
CA ASP A 253 10.46 3.92 10.07
C ASP A 253 9.22 4.46 10.81
N ILE A 254 8.02 3.96 10.54
CA ILE A 254 6.82 4.24 11.34
C ILE A 254 6.35 3.02 12.14
N GLY A 255 7.23 2.02 12.29
CA GLY A 255 7.06 0.89 13.20
C GLY A 255 6.39 -0.34 12.58
N TYR A 256 6.24 -0.44 11.26
CA TYR A 256 5.81 -1.70 10.64
C TYR A 256 6.98 -2.67 10.47
N VAL A 257 6.72 -3.97 10.57
CA VAL A 257 7.71 -5.00 10.20
C VAL A 257 7.48 -5.39 8.75
N VAL A 258 8.44 -5.05 7.89
CA VAL A 258 8.27 -5.04 6.43
C VAL A 258 9.15 -6.09 5.73
N ASP A 259 8.57 -6.80 4.76
CA ASP A 259 9.31 -7.67 3.84
C ASP A 259 9.87 -6.88 2.65
N TYR A 260 11.15 -6.48 2.75
CA TYR A 260 11.86 -5.74 1.70
C TYR A 260 12.00 -6.51 0.38
N SER A 261 11.81 -7.83 0.38
CA SER A 261 11.86 -8.62 -0.86
C SER A 261 10.70 -8.34 -1.82
N LYS A 262 9.68 -7.61 -1.35
CA LYS A 262 8.53 -7.16 -2.14
C LYS A 262 8.82 -5.93 -3.01
N ALA A 263 9.96 -5.29 -2.84
CA ALA A 263 10.38 -4.18 -3.71
C ALA A 263 10.60 -4.67 -5.15
N GLY A 264 10.24 -3.83 -6.12
CA GLY A 264 10.37 -4.13 -7.55
C GLY A 264 9.23 -3.58 -8.38
N VAL A 265 9.25 -3.94 -9.68
CA VAL A 265 8.25 -3.49 -10.66
C VAL A 265 6.86 -4.00 -10.27
N ILE A 266 5.89 -3.10 -10.20
CA ILE A 266 4.51 -3.43 -9.91
C ILE A 266 3.89 -3.95 -11.22
N ASN A 267 3.63 -5.25 -11.25
CA ASN A 267 2.92 -5.92 -12.32
C ASN A 267 1.61 -6.47 -11.75
N HIS A 268 0.49 -5.98 -12.25
CA HIS A 268 -0.82 -6.47 -11.88
C HIS A 268 -1.66 -6.77 -13.10
N THR A 269 -2.36 -7.89 -13.04
CA THR A 269 -3.40 -8.27 -13.97
C THR A 269 -4.62 -8.59 -13.12
N VAL A 270 -5.64 -7.75 -13.15
CA VAL A 270 -6.88 -8.01 -12.42
C VAL A 270 -7.49 -9.30 -12.96
N VAL A 271 -7.63 -10.31 -12.10
CA VAL A 271 -8.40 -11.52 -12.42
C VAL A 271 -9.63 -11.50 -11.53
N PRO A 272 -10.79 -11.05 -12.04
CA PRO A 272 -12.03 -11.14 -11.27
C PRO A 272 -12.23 -12.59 -10.87
N GLU A 273 -12.51 -12.87 -9.60
CA GLU A 273 -12.92 -14.21 -9.21
C GLU A 273 -14.07 -14.64 -10.13
N ALA A 274 -13.83 -15.68 -10.94
CA ALA A 274 -14.87 -16.24 -11.77
C ALA A 274 -15.96 -16.72 -10.82
N SER A 275 -17.09 -16.00 -10.79
CA SER A 275 -18.17 -16.25 -9.84
C SER A 275 -18.41 -17.75 -9.76
N ALA A 276 -18.23 -18.36 -8.59
CA ALA A 276 -18.30 -19.81 -8.43
C ALA A 276 -19.63 -20.40 -8.98
N THR A 277 -20.64 -19.57 -9.16
CA THR A 277 -21.87 -19.81 -9.91
C THR A 277 -21.67 -20.32 -11.34
N LEU A 278 -20.69 -19.81 -12.11
CA LEU A 278 -20.45 -20.25 -13.50
C LEU A 278 -19.82 -21.65 -13.55
N ILE A 279 -18.93 -21.97 -12.60
CA ILE A 279 -18.30 -23.29 -12.48
C ILE A 279 -19.32 -24.34 -11.98
N CYS A 280 -20.18 -23.98 -11.02
CA CYS A 280 -21.24 -24.86 -10.52
C CYS A 280 -22.30 -25.19 -11.59
N LEU A 281 -22.64 -24.24 -12.48
CA LEU A 281 -23.60 -24.49 -13.57
C LEU A 281 -23.04 -25.43 -14.67
N LEU A 282 -21.74 -25.34 -14.96
CA LEU A 282 -21.07 -26.28 -15.87
C LEU A 282 -20.98 -27.70 -15.29
N GLY A 283 -20.79 -27.83 -13.96
CA GLY A 283 -20.81 -29.11 -13.25
C GLY A 283 -22.19 -29.80 -13.29
N ALA A 284 -23.27 -29.04 -13.10
CA ALA A 284 -24.64 -29.58 -13.13
C ALA A 284 -25.08 -30.03 -14.55
N GLY A 285 -24.65 -29.33 -15.60
CA GLY A 285 -24.95 -29.69 -17.00
C GLY A 285 -24.33 -31.02 -17.47
N LEU A 286 -23.18 -31.40 -16.90
CA LEU A 286 -22.49 -32.66 -17.21
C LEU A 286 -23.09 -33.86 -16.48
N VAL A 287 -23.71 -33.68 -15.32
CA VAL A 287 -24.43 -34.74 -14.59
C VAL A 287 -25.79 -35.04 -15.22
N GLY A 288 -26.46 -34.04 -15.82
CA GLY A 288 -27.75 -34.22 -16.50
C GLY A 288 -27.68 -34.96 -17.85
N ARG A 289 -26.50 -35.07 -18.47
CA ARG A 289 -26.33 -35.71 -19.79
C ARG A 289 -25.96 -37.20 -19.76
N ARG A 290 -25.75 -37.80 -18.58
CA ARG A 290 -25.40 -39.23 -18.44
C ARG A 290 -26.58 -40.19 -18.23
N ARG A 291 -27.82 -39.75 -18.44
CA ARG A 291 -29.01 -40.62 -18.41
C ARG A 291 -29.80 -40.53 -19.72
N ARG A 292 -29.30 -41.18 -20.77
CA ARG A 292 -30.10 -41.86 -21.81
C ARG A 292 -29.30 -43.03 -22.35
#